data_AF-D7CAY1-F1
#
_entry.id   AF-D7CAY1-F1
#
_cell.length_a   1.000
_cell.length_b   1.000
_cell.length_c   1.000
_cell.angle_alpha   90.00
_cell.angle_beta   90.00
_cell.angle_gamma   90.00
#
_symmetry.space_group_name_H-M   'P 1'
#
loop_
_entity.id
_entity.type
_entity.pdbx_description
1 polymer ?
#
loop_
_entity_poly.entity_id
_entity_poly.type
_entity_poly.pdbx_seq_one_letter_code
_entity_poly.pdbx_strand_id
1 'polypeptide(L)' 'MKDRAMMTLRVSRDGGKTYGPTRVIRSTDPLRPLETSVWPPCQCPRCIERSRLSKT' A
#
# COMPACT_ATOMS: atom_id res chain seq x y z
N MET A 1 21.06 -3.54 -18.62
CA MET A 1 19.60 -3.43 -18.33
C MET A 1 19.21 -3.66 -16.87
N LYS A 2 20.08 -4.16 -15.98
CA LYS A 2 19.71 -4.59 -14.61
C LYS A 2 19.38 -3.46 -13.60
N ASP A 3 19.52 -2.18 -13.93
CA ASP A 3 19.29 -1.08 -12.97
C ASP A 3 18.30 -0.02 -13.49
N ARG A 4 17.32 -0.45 -14.29
CA ARG A 4 16.29 0.48 -14.77
C ARG A 4 15.23 0.67 -13.68
N ALA A 5 14.99 1.93 -13.30
CA ALA A 5 13.84 2.30 -12.48
C ALA A 5 12.55 1.90 -13.21
N MET A 6 11.72 1.10 -12.55
CA MET A 6 10.44 0.64 -13.10
C MET A 6 9.31 1.57 -12.70
N MET A 7 9.31 2.00 -11.43
CA MET A 7 8.29 2.85 -10.85
C MET A 7 8.89 3.79 -9.82
N THR A 8 8.31 4.98 -9.70
CA THR A 8 8.53 5.85 -8.54
C THR A 8 7.21 6.02 -7.79
N LEU A 9 7.27 5.96 -6.46
CA LEU A 9 6.10 6.07 -5.60
C LEU A 9 6.36 7.08 -4.49
N ARG A 10 5.32 7.84 -4.17
CA ARG A 10 5.23 8.64 -2.94
C ARG A 10 3.90 8.35 -2.28
N VAL A 11 3.89 8.29 -0.95
CA VAL A 11 2.69 7.96 -0.17
C VAL A 11 2.27 9.18 0.63
N SER A 12 0.99 9.55 0.51
CA SER A 12 0.34 10.48 1.42
C SER A 12 -0.42 9.71 2.50
N ARG A 13 -0.41 10.25 3.72
CA ARG A 13 -1.16 9.72 4.86
C ARG A 13 -2.23 10.68 5.37
N ASP A 14 -2.41 11.82 4.71
CA ASP A 14 -3.26 12.94 5.14
C ASP A 14 -4.22 13.41 4.03
N GLY A 15 -4.61 12.50 3.14
CA GLY A 15 -5.56 12.78 2.05
C GLY A 15 -4.94 13.56 0.89
N GLY A 16 -3.64 13.46 0.69
CA GLY A 16 -2.92 14.08 -0.41
C GLY A 16 -2.37 15.47 -0.11
N LYS A 17 -2.42 15.94 1.15
CA LYS A 17 -1.89 17.25 1.54
C LYS A 17 -0.36 17.25 1.62
N THR A 18 0.20 16.20 2.19
CA THR A 18 1.65 15.96 2.23
C THR A 18 2.00 14.58 1.68
N TYR A 19 3.20 14.49 1.13
CA TYR A 19 3.73 13.26 0.56
C TYR A 19 5.10 12.98 1.17
N GLY A 20 5.30 11.74 1.58
CA GLY A 20 6.60 11.26 2.03
C GLY A 20 7.67 11.28 0.92
N PRO A 21 8.87 10.77 1.24
CA PRO A 21 9.99 10.73 0.30
C PRO A 21 9.68 9.83 -0.90
N THR A 22 10.31 10.14 -2.04
CA THR A 22 10.23 9.31 -3.25
C THR A 22 10.91 7.97 -3.02
N ARG A 23 10.18 6.88 -3.29
CA ARG A 23 10.73 5.53 -3.39
C ARG A 23 10.85 5.13 -4.84
N VAL A 24 12.02 4.66 -5.23
CA VAL A 24 12.29 4.12 -6.57
C VAL A 24 12.23 2.61 -6.46
N ILE A 25 11.37 1.98 -7.26
CA ILE A 25 11.26 0.52 -7.38
C ILE A 25 12.02 0.09 -8.63
N ARG A 26 12.94 -0.85 -8.47
CA ARG A 26 13.76 -1.44 -9.52
C ARG A 26 13.42 -2.91 -9.69
N SER A 27 13.70 -3.44 -10.89
CA SER A 27 13.49 -4.86 -11.20
C SER A 27 14.35 -5.82 -10.36
N THR A 28 15.44 -5.31 -9.78
CA THR A 28 16.37 -6.06 -8.92
C THR A 28 16.06 -5.95 -7.44
N ASP A 29 15.07 -5.15 -7.05
CA ASP A 29 14.73 -5.01 -5.64
C ASP A 29 14.18 -6.36 -5.12
N PRO A 30 14.67 -6.87 -3.98
CA PRO A 30 14.19 -8.11 -3.39
C PRO A 30 12.83 -7.87 -2.73
N LEU A 31 11.79 -7.75 -3.56
CA LEU A 31 10.42 -7.61 -3.09
C LEU A 31 9.96 -8.95 -2.52
N ARG A 32 9.52 -8.94 -1.26
CA ARG A 32 8.85 -10.11 -0.67
C ARG A 32 7.61 -10.43 -1.51
N PRO A 33 7.25 -11.71 -1.67
CA PRO A 33 5.96 -12.10 -2.23
C PRO A 33 4.84 -11.34 -1.52
N LEU A 34 3.75 -11.06 -2.24
CA LEU A 34 2.55 -10.50 -1.62
C LEU A 34 2.00 -11.55 -0.64
N GLU A 35 2.40 -11.46 0.63
CA GLU A 35 2.04 -12.42 1.70
C GLU A 35 0.52 -12.53 1.86
N THR A 36 -0.22 -11.47 1.53
CA THR A 36 -1.68 -11.47 1.50
C THR A 36 -2.19 -10.58 0.36
N SER A 37 -3.32 -10.96 -0.26
CA SER A 37 -4.15 -10.04 -1.05
C SER A 37 -5.04 -9.16 -0.17
N VAL A 38 -5.02 -9.40 1.15
CA VAL A 38 -5.83 -8.71 2.16
C VAL A 38 -5.08 -7.48 2.64
N TRP A 39 -5.01 -6.46 1.80
CA TRP A 39 -4.42 -5.17 2.18
C TRP A 39 -5.32 -4.47 3.19
N PRO A 40 -4.75 -3.76 4.21
CA PRO A 40 -5.36 -3.73 5.53
C PRO A 40 -6.80 -3.23 5.42
N PRO A 41 -7.77 -3.95 6.01
CA PRO A 41 -9.15 -3.53 5.96
C PRO A 41 -9.22 -2.09 6.44
N CYS A 42 -9.94 -1.26 5.68
CA CYS A 42 -10.09 0.14 6.00
C CYS A 42 -10.52 0.28 7.46
N GLN A 43 -9.70 0.98 8.26
CA GLN A 43 -9.93 1.14 9.71
C GLN A 43 -10.85 2.34 10.02
N CYS A 44 -11.55 2.88 9.02
CA CYS A 44 -12.54 3.91 9.31
C CYS A 44 -13.75 3.28 10.06
N PRO A 45 -14.46 4.06 10.90
CA PRO A 45 -15.58 3.53 11.70
C PRO A 45 -16.60 2.75 10.86
N ARG A 46 -16.95 3.31 9.69
CA ARG A 46 -17.91 2.72 8.73
C ARG A 46 -17.48 1.35 8.16
N CYS A 47 -16.18 1.12 8.01
CA CYS A 47 -15.65 -0.13 7.48
C CYS A 47 -15.45 -1.18 8.58
N ILE A 48 -15.09 -0.75 9.80
CA ILE A 48 -15.03 -1.60 10.98
C ILE A 48 -16.40 -2.20 11.27
N GLU A 49 -17.46 -1.40 11.30
CA GLU A 49 -18.84 -1.88 11.52
C GLU A 49 -19.27 -2.94 10.50
N ARG A 50 -19.08 -2.67 9.20
CA ARG A 50 -19.46 -3.62 8.14
C ARG A 50 -18.69 -4.94 8.21
N SER A 51 -17.41 -4.91 8.58
CA SER A 51 -16.62 -6.13 8.75
C SER A 51 -17.06 -7.01 9.93
N ARG A 52 -17.71 -6.42 10.94
CA ARG A 52 -18.29 -7.16 12.07
C ARG A 52 -19.61 -7.81 11.69
N LEU A 53 -20.44 -7.13 10.90
CA LEU A 53 -21.71 -7.65 10.39
C LEU A 53 -21.56 -8.76 9.34
N SER A 54 -20.47 -8.79 8.57
CA SER A 54 -20.27 -9.83 7.55
C SER A 54 -19.78 -11.18 8.11
N LYS A 55 -19.65 -11.31 9.44
CA LYS A 55 -19.16 -12.53 10.13
C LYS A 55 -20.25 -13.34 10.81
N THR A 56 -21.51 -12.93 10.70
CA THR A 56 -22.72 -13.68 11.07
C THR A 56 -23.41 -14.19 9.81
#